data_AF-A0A534SUE3-F1
#
_entry.id   AF-A0A534SUE3-F1
#
_cell.length_a   1.000
_cell.length_b   1.000
_cell.length_c   1.000
_cell.angle_alpha   90.00
_cell.angle_beta   90.00
_cell.angle_gamma   90.00
#
_symmetry.space_group_name_H-M   'P 1'
#
loop_
_entity.id
_entity.type
_entity.pdbx_description
1 polymer ?
#
loop_
_entity_poly.entity_id
_entity_poly.type
_entity_poly.pdbx_seq_one_letter_code
_entity_poly.pdbx_strand_id
1 'polypeptide(L)'
;MSPSTSTAASSRAAPPPSRRSRRGACACCAPGACRVRRSAGRSRATEVAVVRPLQGLRYDPARAGDLGLVLAPPYDVITPREQVELHARSPYNVIRLILPEEADRGAAAARTLREWVARGLLVRDPTPAVYLYSQRFSLPDGTSRRRDGLLCRLRLEEFGAGIVRPHERTLPGPKADRLAILRATGANLSPIFGLYARRGEPVRALVGALGEPVVDVNGWHQLWRLTDPAVIARIEAALAPETIIIADGHHRYETALQYRDEQRGNEAAEYVLAYLANMEEEGVVILPTHRLVRGPLPARLDERLRETFEVEPLPAARRRAG
;
A
#
# COMPACT_ATOMS: atom_id res chain seq x y z
N MET A 1 21.37 -54.67 -14.17
CA MET A 1 21.79 -54.40 -12.78
C MET A 1 20.74 -53.51 -12.15
N SER A 2 19.83 -54.12 -11.38
CA SER A 2 18.98 -53.45 -10.37
C SER A 2 19.89 -52.85 -9.28
N PRO A 3 19.44 -51.88 -8.46
CA PRO A 3 18.60 -52.22 -7.29
C PRO A 3 17.57 -51.11 -6.91
N SER A 4 16.34 -51.47 -6.56
CA SER A 4 15.81 -51.74 -5.21
C SER A 4 15.20 -50.52 -4.51
N THR A 5 13.87 -50.54 -4.41
CA THR A 5 13.04 -49.84 -3.43
C THR A 5 13.37 -50.28 -1.99
N SER A 6 13.32 -49.36 -1.03
CA SER A 6 13.14 -49.68 0.38
C SER A 6 12.32 -48.58 1.07
N THR A 7 11.40 -49.04 1.91
CA THR A 7 10.30 -48.31 2.53
C THR A 7 10.58 -48.15 4.02
N ALA A 8 10.18 -46.98 4.56
CA ALA A 8 9.72 -46.72 5.93
C ALA A 8 10.66 -46.89 7.13
N ALA A 9 10.79 -45.83 7.94
CA ALA A 9 10.26 -45.82 9.32
C ALA A 9 10.20 -44.40 9.89
N SER A 10 9.00 -44.01 10.28
CA SER A 10 8.66 -42.83 11.07
C SER A 10 9.02 -43.07 12.54
N SER A 11 9.68 -42.13 13.20
CA SER A 11 9.65 -42.02 14.66
C SER A 11 9.26 -40.60 15.06
N ARG A 12 8.06 -40.48 15.64
CA ARG A 12 7.55 -39.26 16.26
C ARG A 12 8.13 -39.15 17.66
N ALA A 13 8.92 -38.11 17.91
CA ALA A 13 9.31 -37.71 19.26
C ALA A 13 8.20 -36.86 19.90
N ALA A 14 7.76 -37.24 21.10
CA ALA A 14 6.76 -36.53 21.88
C ALA A 14 7.37 -35.25 22.53
N PRO A 15 6.61 -34.14 22.64
CA PRO A 15 7.08 -32.94 23.33
C PRO A 15 6.96 -33.08 24.86
N PRO A 16 7.86 -32.44 25.64
CA PRO A 16 7.85 -32.49 27.10
C PRO A 16 6.70 -31.65 27.71
N PRO A 17 6.30 -31.94 28.96
CA PRO A 17 5.12 -31.34 29.58
C PRO A 17 5.31 -29.86 29.96
N SER A 18 4.23 -29.11 29.83
CA SER A 18 4.13 -27.68 30.13
C SER A 18 4.24 -27.39 31.63
N ARG A 19 5.16 -26.48 32.00
CA ARG A 19 5.28 -25.96 33.37
C ARG A 19 4.09 -25.05 33.68
N ARG A 20 3.23 -25.51 34.59
CA ARG A 20 2.18 -24.68 35.23
C ARG A 20 2.81 -23.49 35.95
N SER A 21 2.27 -22.30 35.68
CA SER A 21 2.62 -21.05 36.36
C SER A 21 2.28 -21.12 37.85
N ARG A 22 3.29 -21.05 38.72
CA ARG A 22 3.09 -20.70 40.13
C ARG A 22 2.80 -19.21 40.22
N ARG A 23 1.57 -18.85 40.60
CA ARG A 23 1.22 -17.47 41.00
C ARG A 23 1.97 -17.17 42.29
N GLY A 24 3.00 -16.33 42.21
CA GLY A 24 3.59 -15.70 43.38
C GLY A 24 2.60 -14.69 43.95
N ALA A 25 2.18 -14.91 45.19
CA ALA A 25 1.45 -13.90 45.96
C ALA A 25 2.46 -12.81 46.35
N CYS A 26 2.23 -11.58 45.88
CA CYS A 26 2.94 -10.41 46.35
C CYS A 26 2.30 -9.96 47.67
N ALA A 27 3.04 -10.11 48.77
CA ALA A 27 2.61 -9.75 50.11
C ALA A 27 2.82 -8.26 50.38
N CYS A 28 2.03 -7.39 49.75
CA CYS A 28 2.02 -5.95 50.03
C CYS A 28 0.65 -5.38 49.62
N CYS A 29 -0.35 -5.38 50.51
CA CYS A 29 -1.44 -4.37 50.63
C CYS A 29 -2.67 -4.93 51.37
N ALA A 30 -3.23 -4.12 52.26
CA ALA A 30 -4.37 -4.39 53.14
C ALA A 30 -5.71 -4.58 52.38
N PRO A 31 -6.69 -5.30 52.97
CA PRO A 31 -7.99 -5.53 52.33
C PRO A 31 -8.86 -4.27 52.43
N GLY A 32 -9.30 -3.71 51.30
CA GLY A 32 -10.44 -2.77 51.31
C GLY A 32 -10.41 -1.55 50.40
N ALA A 33 -9.40 -1.30 49.56
CA ALA A 33 -9.38 -0.09 48.74
C ALA A 33 -8.82 -0.32 47.32
N CYS A 34 -9.54 -1.06 46.49
CA CYS A 34 -9.38 -0.96 45.03
C CYS A 34 -10.69 -1.37 44.34
N ARG A 35 -11.62 -0.42 44.16
CA ARG A 35 -12.70 -0.60 43.19
C ARG A 35 -12.09 -0.44 41.80
N VAL A 36 -11.59 -1.54 41.25
CA VAL A 36 -11.39 -1.66 39.80
C VAL A 36 -12.78 -1.54 39.19
N ARG A 37 -13.13 -0.33 38.71
CA ARG A 37 -14.27 -0.16 37.80
C ARG A 37 -13.94 -1.00 36.57
N ARG A 38 -14.56 -2.19 36.48
CA ARG A 38 -14.65 -2.92 35.22
C ARG A 38 -15.41 -2.00 34.27
N SER A 39 -14.68 -1.35 33.37
CA SER A 39 -15.29 -0.75 32.19
C SER A 39 -16.10 -1.85 31.52
N ALA A 40 -17.41 -1.62 31.40
CA ALA A 40 -18.28 -2.47 30.61
C ALA A 40 -17.59 -2.72 29.26
N GLY A 41 -17.43 -4.00 28.92
CA GLY A 41 -16.77 -4.40 27.69
C GLY A 41 -17.45 -3.69 26.53
N ARG A 42 -16.71 -2.80 25.86
CA ARG A 42 -16.99 -2.54 24.45
C ARG A 42 -16.95 -3.92 23.81
N SER A 43 -18.06 -4.32 23.18
CA SER A 43 -18.06 -5.43 22.25
C SER A 43 -16.81 -5.26 21.38
N ARG A 44 -15.91 -6.25 21.36
CA ARG A 44 -14.87 -6.28 20.34
C ARG A 44 -15.62 -6.24 19.03
N ALA A 45 -15.65 -5.07 18.39
CA ALA A 45 -15.95 -5.01 16.97
C ALA A 45 -15.01 -6.03 16.36
N THR A 46 -15.57 -7.03 15.68
CA THR A 46 -14.80 -8.02 14.95
C THR A 46 -13.71 -7.25 14.19
N GLU A 47 -12.44 -7.55 14.45
CA GLU A 47 -11.29 -6.84 13.86
C GLU A 47 -11.30 -7.13 12.36
N VAL A 48 -12.03 -6.33 11.59
CA VAL A 48 -12.30 -6.52 10.15
C VAL A 48 -11.75 -5.34 9.36
N ALA A 49 -11.28 -5.61 8.15
CA ALA A 49 -10.90 -4.53 7.23
C ALA A 49 -12.16 -3.80 6.76
N VAL A 50 -12.26 -2.50 7.07
CA VAL A 50 -13.38 -1.68 6.63
C VAL A 50 -12.97 -0.90 5.38
N VAL A 51 -13.56 -1.25 4.25
CA VAL A 51 -13.44 -0.49 3.01
C VAL A 51 -14.73 0.27 2.70
N ARG A 52 -14.62 1.44 2.09
CA ARG A 52 -15.76 2.30 1.71
C ARG A 52 -15.56 2.90 0.33
N PRO A 53 -16.63 3.19 -0.42
CA PRO A 53 -16.54 3.99 -1.63
C PRO A 53 -16.06 5.43 -1.31
N LEU A 54 -15.52 6.10 -2.33
CA LEU A 54 -15.10 7.50 -2.26
C LEU A 54 -15.69 8.32 -3.40
N GLN A 55 -15.86 9.63 -3.17
CA GLN A 55 -16.06 10.58 -4.25
C GLN A 55 -14.70 10.96 -4.81
N GLY A 56 -14.28 10.26 -5.86
CA GLY A 56 -13.00 10.50 -6.51
C GLY A 56 -12.90 11.90 -7.10
N LEU A 57 -11.70 12.45 -7.10
CA LEU A 57 -11.35 13.66 -7.81
C LEU A 57 -10.51 13.25 -9.02
N ARG A 58 -11.04 13.44 -10.24
CA ARG A 58 -10.44 12.92 -11.49
C ARG A 58 -10.18 14.03 -12.47
N TYR A 59 -9.17 13.86 -13.33
CA TYR A 59 -9.00 14.75 -14.48
C TYR A 59 -10.24 14.70 -15.39
N ASP A 60 -10.68 15.87 -15.86
CA ASP A 60 -11.57 15.99 -17.00
C ASP A 60 -10.73 15.84 -18.28
N PRO A 61 -10.89 14.75 -19.07
CA PRO A 61 -10.10 14.53 -20.28
C PRO A 61 -10.23 15.68 -21.29
N ALA A 62 -11.39 16.35 -21.34
CA ALA A 62 -11.63 17.47 -22.25
C ALA A 62 -10.75 18.70 -21.92
N ARG A 63 -10.27 18.81 -20.68
CA ARG A 63 -9.43 19.93 -20.20
C ARG A 63 -7.97 19.53 -20.01
N ALA A 64 -7.74 18.32 -19.51
CA ALA A 64 -6.41 17.79 -19.25
C ALA A 64 -5.69 17.37 -20.54
N GLY A 65 -6.44 17.07 -21.61
CA GLY A 65 -5.90 16.52 -22.85
C GLY A 65 -5.46 15.07 -22.67
N ASP A 66 -4.27 14.73 -23.18
CA ASP A 66 -3.72 13.39 -23.02
C ASP A 66 -3.40 13.09 -21.54
N LEU A 67 -4.17 12.17 -20.96
CA LEU A 67 -4.02 11.76 -19.58
C LEU A 67 -2.63 11.17 -19.30
N GLY A 68 -1.97 10.56 -20.29
CA GLY A 68 -0.61 10.04 -20.16
C GLY A 68 0.43 11.11 -19.83
N LEU A 69 0.18 12.38 -20.19
CA LEU A 69 1.08 13.50 -19.93
C LEU A 69 0.93 14.07 -18.52
N VAL A 70 -0.17 13.78 -17.82
CA VAL A 70 -0.48 14.35 -16.50
C VAL A 70 -0.26 13.38 -15.34
N LEU A 71 0.17 12.15 -15.62
CA LEU A 71 0.55 11.16 -14.62
C LEU A 71 2.01 11.29 -14.20
N ALA A 72 2.32 10.79 -13.01
CA ALA A 72 3.67 10.66 -12.46
C ALA A 72 3.80 9.36 -11.68
N PRO A 73 5.03 8.82 -11.53
CA PRO A 73 5.33 7.76 -10.57
C PRO A 73 5.04 8.20 -9.12
N PRO A 74 5.05 7.26 -8.15
CA PRO A 74 5.06 7.60 -6.73
C PRO A 74 6.21 8.57 -6.39
N TYR A 75 5.94 9.54 -5.50
CA TYR A 75 6.86 10.66 -5.22
C TYR A 75 8.23 10.23 -4.68
N ASP A 76 8.32 9.06 -4.06
CA ASP A 76 9.49 8.49 -3.38
C ASP A 76 10.44 7.75 -4.32
N VAL A 77 10.05 7.50 -5.57
CA VAL A 77 10.92 6.92 -6.61
C VAL A 77 11.38 7.93 -7.66
N ILE A 78 10.89 9.18 -7.58
CA ILE A 78 11.22 10.24 -8.54
C ILE A 78 12.58 10.85 -8.20
N THR A 79 13.51 10.80 -9.15
CA THR A 79 14.80 11.49 -9.05
C THR A 79 14.66 13.00 -9.31
N PRO A 80 15.61 13.83 -8.85
CA PRO A 80 15.58 15.28 -9.14
C PRO A 80 15.51 15.61 -10.64
N ARG A 81 16.17 14.80 -11.48
CA ARG A 81 16.11 14.94 -12.94
C ARG A 81 14.71 14.65 -13.46
N GLU A 82 14.11 13.52 -13.04
CA GLU A 82 12.75 13.16 -13.45
C GLU A 82 11.72 14.17 -12.95
N GLN A 83 11.92 14.79 -11.78
CA GLN A 83 11.03 15.83 -11.28
C GLN A 83 10.98 17.01 -12.26
N VAL A 84 12.14 17.52 -12.71
CA VAL A 84 12.22 18.60 -13.71
C VAL A 84 11.54 18.17 -15.02
N GLU A 85 11.81 16.95 -15.50
CA GLU A 85 11.21 16.43 -16.72
C GLU A 85 9.67 16.32 -16.62
N LEU A 86 9.14 15.86 -15.49
CA LEU A 86 7.70 15.79 -15.22
C LEU A 86 7.07 17.19 -15.09
N HIS A 87 7.79 18.14 -14.49
CA HIS A 87 7.35 19.53 -14.41
C HIS A 87 7.26 20.21 -15.78
N ALA A 88 8.17 19.88 -16.69
CA ALA A 88 8.17 20.40 -18.06
C ALA A 88 7.16 19.68 -18.98
N ARG A 89 6.81 18.42 -18.68
CA ARG A 89 5.96 17.58 -19.53
C ARG A 89 4.55 18.13 -19.73
N SER A 90 3.95 18.67 -18.68
CA SER A 90 2.61 19.27 -18.76
C SER A 90 2.40 20.27 -17.60
N PRO A 91 1.73 21.41 -17.84
CA PRO A 91 1.34 22.31 -16.76
C PRO A 91 0.35 21.67 -15.77
N TYR A 92 -0.30 20.57 -16.18
CA TYR A 92 -1.29 19.84 -15.39
C TYR A 92 -0.73 18.52 -14.84
N ASN A 93 0.58 18.30 -14.88
CA ASN A 93 1.14 17.07 -14.35
C ASN A 93 0.98 16.98 -12.82
N VAL A 94 0.48 15.84 -12.34
CA VAL A 94 0.17 15.57 -10.92
C VAL A 94 1.37 15.76 -10.00
N ILE A 95 2.60 15.78 -10.53
CA ILE A 95 3.82 16.15 -9.81
C ILE A 95 3.67 17.45 -9.01
N ARG A 96 2.89 18.41 -9.50
CA ARG A 96 2.60 19.70 -8.81
C ARG A 96 1.75 19.56 -7.55
N LEU A 97 1.14 18.40 -7.35
CA LEU A 97 0.38 18.06 -6.14
C LEU A 97 1.20 17.14 -5.22
N ILE A 98 1.92 16.17 -5.79
CA ILE A 98 2.62 15.14 -5.00
C ILE A 98 4.07 15.50 -4.66
N LEU A 99 4.77 16.29 -5.47
CA LEU A 99 6.15 16.71 -5.21
C LEU A 99 6.41 18.12 -5.80
N PRO A 100 5.80 19.17 -5.23
CA PRO A 100 6.04 20.55 -5.68
C PRO A 100 7.52 20.96 -5.49
N GLU A 101 7.98 21.89 -6.33
CA GLU A 101 9.36 22.41 -6.31
C GLU A 101 9.54 23.52 -5.25
N GLU A 102 8.44 24.16 -4.85
CA GLU A 102 8.44 25.24 -3.88
C GLU A 102 8.85 24.77 -2.47
N ALA A 103 9.50 25.67 -1.71
CA ALA A 103 9.94 25.39 -0.35
C ALA A 103 8.77 25.01 0.57
N ASP A 104 7.64 25.74 0.50
CA ASP A 104 6.39 25.35 1.15
C ASP A 104 5.55 24.47 0.22
N ARG A 105 5.90 23.19 0.20
CA ARG A 105 5.23 22.15 -0.60
C ARG A 105 3.75 22.02 -0.26
N GLY A 106 3.39 22.16 1.02
CA GLY A 106 2.00 22.04 1.47
C GLY A 106 1.13 23.14 0.88
N ALA A 107 1.55 24.40 1.02
CA ALA A 107 0.83 25.53 0.48
C ALA A 107 0.77 25.51 -1.06
N ALA A 108 1.86 25.11 -1.72
CA ALA A 108 1.91 24.95 -3.18
C ALA A 108 0.89 23.91 -3.67
N ALA A 109 0.93 22.70 -3.13
CA ALA A 109 -0.02 21.64 -3.50
C ALA A 109 -1.48 22.06 -3.27
N ALA A 110 -1.76 22.73 -2.15
CA ALA A 110 -3.10 23.19 -1.82
C ALA A 110 -3.61 24.30 -2.76
N ARG A 111 -2.76 25.25 -3.15
CA ARG A 111 -3.10 26.27 -4.15
C ARG A 111 -3.42 25.63 -5.50
N THR A 112 -2.52 24.78 -5.99
CA THR A 112 -2.68 24.06 -7.26
C THR A 112 -3.94 23.21 -7.26
N LEU A 113 -4.20 22.45 -6.20
CA LEU A 113 -5.40 21.61 -6.09
C LEU A 113 -6.68 22.46 -6.17
N ARG A 114 -6.76 23.55 -5.39
CA ARG A 114 -7.93 24.45 -5.43
C ARG A 114 -8.13 25.08 -6.79
N GLU A 115 -7.05 25.52 -7.43
CA GLU A 115 -7.10 26.09 -8.78
C GLU A 115 -7.63 25.07 -9.80
N TRP A 116 -7.10 23.85 -9.78
CA TRP A 116 -7.50 22.81 -10.71
C TRP A 116 -8.95 22.38 -10.52
N VAL A 117 -9.44 22.34 -9.28
CA VAL A 117 -10.86 22.10 -8.99
C VAL A 117 -11.72 23.26 -9.50
N ALA A 118 -11.35 24.51 -9.19
CA ALA A 118 -12.11 25.69 -9.60
C ALA A 118 -12.20 25.85 -11.12
N ARG A 119 -11.14 25.47 -11.85
CA ARG A 119 -11.08 25.48 -13.32
C ARG A 119 -11.75 24.27 -13.96
N GLY A 120 -12.30 23.35 -13.18
CA GLY A 120 -12.90 22.11 -13.66
C GLY A 120 -11.90 21.11 -14.26
N LEU A 121 -10.58 21.34 -14.11
CA LEU A 121 -9.56 20.40 -14.57
C LEU A 121 -9.62 19.11 -13.76
N LEU A 122 -9.82 19.24 -12.44
CA LEU A 122 -10.11 18.13 -11.55
C LEU A 122 -11.59 18.19 -11.13
N VAL A 123 -12.36 17.18 -11.49
CA VAL A 123 -13.80 17.10 -11.27
C VAL A 123 -14.10 16.02 -10.23
N ARG A 124 -14.90 16.40 -9.23
CA ARG A 124 -15.38 15.45 -8.21
C ARG A 124 -16.48 14.59 -8.81
N ASP A 125 -16.39 13.28 -8.60
CA ASP A 125 -17.45 12.37 -9.03
C ASP A 125 -18.78 12.69 -8.32
N PRO A 126 -19.92 12.55 -9.03
CA PRO A 126 -21.23 12.94 -8.51
C PRO A 126 -21.70 12.04 -7.36
N THR A 127 -21.25 10.78 -7.33
CA THR A 127 -21.61 9.79 -6.32
C THR A 127 -20.37 9.04 -5.83
N PRO A 128 -20.35 8.57 -4.57
CA PRO A 128 -19.29 7.69 -4.08
C PRO A 128 -19.20 6.40 -4.92
N ALA A 129 -17.97 5.97 -5.21
CA ALA A 129 -17.69 4.75 -5.95
C ALA A 129 -16.49 3.99 -5.37
N VAL A 130 -16.44 2.68 -5.62
CA VAL A 130 -15.18 1.93 -5.62
C VAL A 130 -14.69 1.92 -7.06
N TYR A 131 -13.38 1.94 -7.30
CA TYR A 131 -12.85 1.86 -8.66
C TYR A 131 -12.08 0.57 -8.86
N LEU A 132 -12.39 -0.16 -9.94
CA LEU A 132 -11.45 -1.16 -10.43
C LEU A 132 -10.36 -0.43 -11.20
N TYR A 133 -9.11 -0.67 -10.82
CA TYR A 133 -7.94 -0.21 -11.55
C TYR A 133 -7.17 -1.41 -12.10
N SER A 134 -6.96 -1.40 -13.41
CA SER A 134 -6.18 -2.40 -14.13
C SER A 134 -4.91 -1.77 -14.68
N GLN A 135 -3.79 -2.42 -14.42
CA GLN A 135 -2.48 -2.02 -14.91
C GLN A 135 -1.86 -3.14 -15.73
N ARG A 136 -1.46 -2.86 -16.97
CA ARG A 136 -0.56 -3.73 -17.74
C ARG A 136 0.88 -3.28 -17.52
N PHE A 137 1.80 -4.23 -17.42
CA PHE A 137 3.23 -3.95 -17.29
C PHE A 137 4.05 -5.10 -17.86
N SER A 138 5.32 -4.84 -18.14
CA SER A 138 6.27 -5.83 -18.63
C SER A 138 7.29 -6.17 -17.55
N LEU A 139 7.63 -7.45 -17.46
CA LEU A 139 8.69 -7.96 -16.60
C LEU A 139 10.05 -7.89 -17.30
N PRO A 140 11.18 -8.00 -16.57
CA PRO A 140 12.51 -7.98 -17.16
C PRO A 140 12.77 -9.09 -18.19
N ASP A 141 12.03 -10.20 -18.12
CA ASP A 141 12.07 -11.29 -19.09
C ASP A 141 11.27 -11.01 -20.38
N GLY A 142 10.66 -9.83 -20.48
CA GLY A 142 9.83 -9.39 -21.61
C GLY A 142 8.37 -9.85 -21.53
N THR A 143 8.00 -10.67 -20.53
CA THR A 143 6.61 -11.13 -20.39
C THR A 143 5.70 -10.00 -19.93
N SER A 144 4.49 -9.92 -20.49
CA SER A 144 3.48 -8.95 -20.07
C SER A 144 2.57 -9.57 -19.00
N ARG A 145 2.25 -8.77 -17.99
CA ARG A 145 1.33 -9.11 -16.91
C ARG A 145 0.25 -8.04 -16.79
N ARG A 146 -0.89 -8.43 -16.20
CA ARG A 146 -1.97 -7.52 -15.81
C ARG A 146 -2.18 -7.64 -14.32
N ARG A 147 -2.24 -6.52 -13.62
CA ARG A 147 -2.64 -6.44 -12.21
C ARG A 147 -3.94 -5.68 -12.11
N ASP A 148 -4.95 -6.35 -11.58
CA ASP A 148 -6.24 -5.77 -11.24
C ASP A 148 -6.29 -5.51 -9.73
N GLY A 149 -6.91 -4.42 -9.32
CA GLY A 149 -7.12 -4.10 -7.90
C GLY A 149 -8.13 -2.99 -7.69
N LEU A 150 -8.52 -2.76 -6.44
CA LEU A 150 -9.60 -1.85 -6.08
C LEU A 150 -9.06 -0.58 -5.42
N LEU A 151 -9.43 0.58 -5.94
CA LEU A 151 -9.24 1.86 -5.27
C LEU A 151 -10.45 2.17 -4.41
N CYS A 152 -10.23 2.33 -3.12
CA CYS A 152 -11.26 2.58 -2.12
C CYS A 152 -10.70 3.36 -0.92
N ARG A 153 -11.58 3.75 0.00
CA ARG A 153 -11.19 4.21 1.34
C ARG A 153 -10.97 3.01 2.22
N LEU A 154 -9.76 2.79 2.70
CA LEU A 154 -9.46 1.80 3.75
C LEU A 154 -9.45 2.52 5.10
N ARG A 155 -10.20 2.00 6.08
CA ARG A 155 -10.17 2.53 7.44
C ARG A 155 -8.78 2.36 8.04
N LEU A 156 -8.30 3.42 8.68
CA LEU A 156 -7.02 3.45 9.36
C LEU A 156 -7.12 2.72 10.70
N GLU A 157 -6.17 1.82 10.93
CA GLU A 157 -6.08 1.00 12.13
C GLU A 157 -4.65 1.04 12.65
N GLU A 158 -4.49 1.02 13.96
CA GLU A 158 -3.16 0.84 14.55
C GLU A 158 -2.61 -0.53 14.16
N PHE A 159 -1.32 -0.62 13.84
CA PHE A 159 -0.71 -1.90 13.41
C PHE A 159 -0.87 -3.03 14.45
N GLY A 160 -1.02 -2.68 15.74
CA GLY A 160 -1.28 -3.62 16.82
C GLY A 160 -2.63 -4.36 16.73
N ALA A 161 -3.58 -3.85 15.94
CA ALA A 161 -4.89 -4.48 15.74
C ALA A 161 -4.83 -5.66 14.75
N GLY A 162 -3.73 -5.84 14.01
CA GLY A 162 -3.53 -6.99 13.12
C GLY A 162 -4.34 -6.98 11.81
N ILE A 163 -5.29 -6.03 11.65
CA ILE A 163 -6.12 -5.81 10.44
C ILE A 163 -5.27 -5.29 9.28
N VAL A 164 -4.41 -4.30 9.55
CA VAL A 164 -3.44 -3.77 8.59
C VAL A 164 -2.04 -4.04 9.11
N ARG A 165 -1.19 -4.64 8.27
CA ARG A 165 0.16 -5.08 8.65
C ARG A 165 1.24 -4.42 7.80
N PRO A 166 2.28 -3.85 8.44
CA PRO A 166 3.47 -3.40 7.73
C PRO A 166 4.40 -4.59 7.42
N HIS A 167 5.28 -4.44 6.43
CA HIS A 167 6.35 -5.40 6.15
C HIS A 167 7.76 -4.77 6.24
N GLU A 168 7.84 -3.46 6.48
CA GLU A 168 9.09 -2.72 6.67
C GLU A 168 8.99 -1.73 7.84
N ARG A 169 10.15 -1.23 8.30
CA ARG A 169 10.24 -0.11 9.24
C ARG A 169 10.43 1.19 8.47
N THR A 170 9.75 2.23 8.93
CA THR A 170 9.71 3.54 8.27
C THR A 170 10.80 4.49 8.77
N LEU A 171 11.27 5.40 7.89
CA LEU A 171 12.27 6.42 8.23
C LEU A 171 11.57 7.76 8.57
N PRO A 172 12.08 8.57 9.52
CA PRO A 172 11.36 9.77 10.00
C PRO A 172 11.23 10.93 8.99
N GLY A 173 12.26 11.20 8.17
CA GLY A 173 12.36 12.41 7.34
C GLY A 173 11.22 12.60 6.32
N PRO A 174 10.92 11.61 5.45
CA PRO A 174 9.86 11.73 4.45
C PRO A 174 8.45 12.01 5.02
N LYS A 175 8.20 11.71 6.30
CA LYS A 175 6.86 11.82 6.91
C LYS A 175 6.40 13.27 7.09
N ALA A 176 7.29 14.19 7.45
CA ALA A 176 6.92 15.58 7.75
C ALA A 176 6.36 16.31 6.52
N ASP A 177 7.02 16.16 5.37
CA ASP A 177 6.59 16.74 4.10
C ASP A 177 5.22 16.19 3.65
N ARG A 178 5.01 14.88 3.80
CA ARG A 178 3.74 14.23 3.45
C ARG A 178 2.60 14.74 4.32
N LEU A 179 2.85 14.88 5.61
CA LEU A 179 1.87 15.41 6.53
C LEU A 179 1.54 16.86 6.24
N ALA A 180 2.52 17.69 5.87
CA ALA A 180 2.29 19.08 5.47
C ALA A 180 1.36 19.18 4.25
N ILE A 181 1.59 18.34 3.22
CA ILE A 181 0.73 18.28 2.04
C ILE A 181 -0.68 17.78 2.41
N LEU A 182 -0.79 16.69 3.18
CA LEU A 182 -2.09 16.14 3.60
C LEU A 182 -2.90 17.16 4.41
N ARG A 183 -2.27 17.86 5.36
CA ARG A 183 -2.91 18.93 6.14
C ARG A 183 -3.39 20.09 5.27
N ALA A 184 -2.55 20.55 4.35
CA ALA A 184 -2.86 21.72 3.54
C ALA A 184 -3.93 21.44 2.47
N THR A 185 -3.97 20.21 1.95
CA THR A 185 -4.89 19.81 0.87
C THR A 185 -6.17 19.15 1.38
N GLY A 186 -6.12 18.51 2.55
CA GLY A 186 -7.19 17.63 3.03
C GLY A 186 -7.45 16.44 2.10
N ALA A 187 -6.50 16.07 1.24
CA ALA A 187 -6.68 15.08 0.18
C ALA A 187 -5.59 14.01 0.20
N ASN A 188 -6.00 12.76 -0.01
CA ASN A 188 -5.10 11.65 -0.29
C ASN A 188 -4.75 11.67 -1.79
N LEU A 189 -3.57 12.16 -2.13
CA LEU A 189 -3.13 12.37 -3.52
C LEU A 189 -2.39 11.18 -4.13
N SER A 190 -2.08 10.16 -3.32
CA SER A 190 -1.43 8.93 -3.75
C SER A 190 -1.93 7.77 -2.89
N PRO A 191 -2.46 6.69 -3.49
CA PRO A 191 -2.95 5.54 -2.73
C PRO A 191 -1.78 4.82 -2.03
N ILE A 192 -2.02 4.21 -0.87
CA ILE A 192 -1.14 3.08 -0.44
C ILE A 192 -1.39 1.87 -1.34
N PHE A 193 -0.43 0.95 -1.43
CA PHE A 193 -0.64 -0.35 -2.07
C PHE A 193 -0.79 -1.43 -1.00
N GLY A 194 -2.00 -1.95 -0.84
CA GLY A 194 -2.33 -3.06 0.04
C GLY A 194 -2.53 -4.37 -0.71
N LEU A 195 -2.18 -5.48 -0.06
CA LEU A 195 -2.38 -6.84 -0.52
C LEU A 195 -3.29 -7.60 0.44
N TYR A 196 -4.16 -8.43 -0.10
CA TYR A 196 -4.97 -9.41 0.64
C TYR A 196 -4.92 -10.76 -0.10
N ALA A 197 -5.31 -11.87 0.55
CA ALA A 197 -5.28 -13.19 -0.08
C ALA A 197 -6.65 -13.85 -0.13
N ARG A 198 -7.22 -13.94 -1.33
CA ARG A 198 -8.46 -14.69 -1.58
C ARG A 198 -8.26 -15.67 -2.72
N ARG A 199 -7.91 -16.90 -2.37
CA ARG A 199 -7.62 -17.96 -3.34
C ARG A 199 -8.88 -18.33 -4.13
N GLY A 200 -8.76 -18.37 -5.46
CA GLY A 200 -9.87 -18.76 -6.34
C GLY A 200 -10.94 -17.70 -6.58
N GLU A 201 -10.78 -16.50 -6.01
CA GLU A 201 -11.71 -15.38 -6.17
C GLU A 201 -10.95 -14.13 -6.66
N PRO A 202 -10.71 -13.99 -7.97
CA PRO A 202 -10.00 -12.84 -8.52
C PRO A 202 -10.83 -11.56 -8.36
N VAL A 203 -10.16 -10.40 -8.32
CA VAL A 203 -10.82 -9.09 -8.19
C VAL A 203 -11.93 -8.91 -9.22
N ARG A 204 -11.72 -9.38 -10.46
CA ARG A 204 -12.74 -9.28 -11.53
C ARG A 204 -14.02 -10.08 -11.25
N ALA A 205 -13.93 -11.19 -10.52
CA ALA A 205 -15.12 -11.92 -10.08
C ALA A 205 -15.94 -11.13 -9.06
N LEU A 206 -15.28 -10.34 -8.19
CA LEU A 206 -15.92 -9.48 -7.20
C LEU A 206 -16.64 -8.29 -7.82
N VAL A 207 -16.22 -7.80 -8.99
CA VAL A 207 -16.84 -6.63 -9.64
C VAL A 207 -17.87 -7.04 -10.69
N GLY A 208 -17.72 -8.20 -11.32
CA GLY A 208 -18.64 -8.70 -12.35
C GLY A 208 -18.35 -8.10 -13.74
N ALA A 209 -19.39 -8.04 -14.58
CA ALA A 209 -19.26 -7.51 -15.95
C ALA A 209 -18.90 -6.02 -15.94
N LEU A 210 -18.00 -5.64 -16.84
CA LEU A 210 -17.52 -4.27 -16.99
C LEU A 210 -17.90 -3.75 -18.38
N GLY A 211 -18.34 -2.50 -18.44
CA GLY A 211 -18.41 -1.75 -19.70
C GLY A 211 -17.06 -1.12 -20.04
N GLU A 212 -17.11 -0.01 -20.76
CA GLU A 212 -15.92 0.79 -21.09
C GLU A 212 -15.30 1.45 -19.84
N PRO A 213 -13.96 1.57 -19.78
CA PRO A 213 -13.30 2.28 -18.69
C PRO A 213 -13.59 3.78 -18.75
N VAL A 214 -13.68 4.42 -17.58
CA VAL A 214 -13.84 5.88 -17.45
C VAL A 214 -12.51 6.63 -17.64
N VAL A 215 -11.39 5.91 -17.55
CA VAL A 215 -10.04 6.38 -17.90
C VAL A 215 -9.34 5.24 -18.60
N ASP A 216 -8.79 5.51 -19.78
CA ASP A 216 -7.91 4.59 -20.50
C ASP A 216 -6.68 5.36 -20.99
N VAL A 217 -5.50 4.96 -20.51
CA VAL A 217 -4.22 5.46 -21.01
C VAL A 217 -3.58 4.35 -21.83
N ASN A 218 -3.92 4.32 -23.13
CA ASN A 218 -3.34 3.42 -24.13
C ASN A 218 -3.38 1.92 -23.75
N GLY A 219 -4.38 1.50 -22.97
CA GLY A 219 -4.54 0.14 -22.44
C GLY A 219 -3.57 -0.23 -21.30
N TRP A 220 -2.65 0.66 -20.93
CA TRP A 220 -1.68 0.43 -19.84
C TRP A 220 -2.29 0.69 -18.47
N HIS A 221 -3.11 1.73 -18.38
CA HIS A 221 -3.81 2.13 -17.18
C HIS A 221 -5.29 2.29 -17.49
N GLN A 222 -6.12 1.43 -16.92
CA GLN A 222 -7.56 1.46 -17.13
C GLN A 222 -8.29 1.53 -15.79
N LEU A 223 -9.30 2.40 -15.71
CA LEU A 223 -10.09 2.62 -14.50
C LEU A 223 -11.57 2.47 -14.81
N TRP A 224 -12.30 1.70 -14.00
CA TRP A 224 -13.75 1.59 -14.04
C TRP A 224 -14.34 2.12 -12.74
N ARG A 225 -15.38 2.94 -12.85
CA ARG A 225 -16.12 3.46 -11.69
C ARG A 225 -17.28 2.54 -11.36
N LEU A 226 -17.25 1.93 -10.17
CA LEU A 226 -18.27 1.00 -9.69
C LEU A 226 -19.20 1.73 -8.71
N THR A 227 -20.44 1.98 -9.13
CA THR A 227 -21.45 2.69 -8.33
C THR A 227 -22.65 1.83 -7.95
N ASP A 228 -22.72 0.59 -8.45
CA ASP A 228 -23.79 -0.35 -8.09
C ASP A 228 -23.68 -0.73 -6.60
N PRO A 229 -24.69 -0.41 -5.77
CA PRO A 229 -24.68 -0.74 -4.34
C PRO A 229 -24.47 -2.23 -4.05
N ALA A 230 -24.99 -3.13 -4.89
CA ALA A 230 -24.84 -4.57 -4.71
C ALA A 230 -23.39 -5.02 -4.94
N VAL A 231 -22.72 -4.45 -5.94
CA VAL A 231 -21.30 -4.70 -6.21
C VAL A 231 -20.44 -4.15 -5.07
N ILE A 232 -20.72 -2.93 -4.59
CA ILE A 232 -20.00 -2.34 -3.47
C ILE A 232 -20.17 -3.18 -2.20
N ALA A 233 -21.39 -3.60 -1.87
CA ALA A 233 -21.66 -4.44 -0.70
C ALA A 233 -20.93 -5.80 -0.78
N ARG A 234 -20.86 -6.40 -1.97
CA ARG A 234 -20.10 -7.64 -2.20
C ARG A 234 -18.59 -7.42 -1.98
N ILE A 235 -18.03 -6.32 -2.45
CA ILE A 235 -16.62 -5.96 -2.22
C ILE A 235 -16.36 -5.75 -0.72
N GLU A 236 -17.21 -4.99 -0.03
CA GLU A 236 -17.09 -4.75 1.41
C GLU A 236 -17.13 -6.06 2.21
N ALA A 237 -18.09 -6.94 1.89
CA ALA A 237 -18.22 -8.23 2.55
C ALA A 237 -17.04 -9.16 2.26
N ALA A 238 -16.51 -9.16 1.03
CA ALA A 238 -15.37 -9.98 0.65
C ALA A 238 -14.07 -9.54 1.34
N LEU A 239 -13.89 -8.23 1.55
CA LEU A 239 -12.67 -7.69 2.17
C LEU A 239 -12.73 -7.64 3.69
N ALA A 240 -13.92 -7.59 4.30
CA ALA A 240 -14.08 -7.56 5.75
C ALA A 240 -13.25 -8.61 6.52
N PRO A 241 -13.25 -9.91 6.17
CA PRO A 241 -12.48 -10.90 6.92
C PRO A 241 -10.97 -10.86 6.65
N GLU A 242 -10.51 -10.05 5.70
CA GLU A 242 -9.13 -10.09 5.23
C GLU A 242 -8.19 -9.24 6.09
N THR A 243 -6.94 -9.73 6.19
CA THR A 243 -5.83 -8.89 6.65
C THR A 243 -5.20 -8.19 5.45
N ILE A 244 -5.01 -6.87 5.56
CA ILE A 244 -4.35 -6.07 4.53
C ILE A 244 -2.86 -5.93 4.85
N ILE A 245 -1.99 -6.45 4.00
CA ILE A 245 -0.54 -6.26 4.09
C ILE A 245 -0.17 -5.05 3.23
N ILE A 246 0.42 -4.02 3.82
CA ILE A 246 0.90 -2.86 3.06
C ILE A 246 2.12 -3.32 2.28
N ALA A 247 2.06 -3.36 0.94
CA ALA A 247 3.17 -3.67 0.04
C ALA A 247 3.94 -2.42 -0.39
N ASP A 248 3.32 -1.25 -0.36
CA ASP A 248 3.98 0.04 -0.57
C ASP A 248 3.18 1.16 0.10
N GLY A 249 3.88 2.20 0.56
CA GLY A 249 3.27 3.37 1.18
C GLY A 249 3.17 3.34 2.71
N HIS A 250 4.10 2.70 3.41
CA HIS A 250 4.14 2.70 4.89
C HIS A 250 4.24 4.11 5.47
N HIS A 251 5.04 5.00 4.85
CA HIS A 251 5.14 6.40 5.29
C HIS A 251 3.82 7.15 5.06
N ARG A 252 3.10 6.84 3.96
CA ARG A 252 1.76 7.39 3.66
C ARG A 252 0.75 6.91 4.70
N TYR A 253 0.78 5.64 5.07
CA TYR A 253 -0.12 5.08 6.08
C TYR A 253 0.08 5.70 7.45
N GLU A 254 1.32 5.79 7.92
CA GLU A 254 1.63 6.42 9.21
C GLU A 254 1.36 7.92 9.22
N THR A 255 1.60 8.61 8.10
CA THR A 255 1.20 10.02 7.93
C THR A 255 -0.32 10.16 8.08
N ALA A 256 -1.08 9.24 7.49
CA ALA A 256 -2.53 9.23 7.58
C ALA A 256 -3.03 8.90 9.00
N LEU A 257 -2.37 7.98 9.73
CA LEU A 257 -2.63 7.72 11.15
C LEU A 257 -2.42 8.98 12.00
N GLN A 258 -1.29 9.66 11.81
CA GLN A 258 -1.01 10.92 12.51
C GLN A 258 -2.06 11.99 12.19
N TYR A 259 -2.42 12.15 10.91
CA TYR A 259 -3.44 13.10 10.50
C TYR A 259 -4.83 12.77 11.08
N ARG A 260 -5.22 11.49 11.12
CA ARG A 260 -6.44 11.04 11.80
C ARG A 260 -6.46 11.48 13.26
N ASP A 261 -5.36 11.28 13.97
CA ASP A 261 -5.25 11.62 15.39
C ASP A 261 -5.31 13.14 15.64
N GLU A 262 -4.81 13.94 14.71
CA GLU A 262 -4.95 15.40 14.71
C GLU A 262 -6.37 15.87 14.39
N GLN A 263 -7.16 15.03 13.70
CA GLN A 263 -8.50 15.34 13.19
C GLN A 263 -9.59 14.54 13.90
N ARG A 264 -9.41 14.18 15.18
CA ARG A 264 -10.40 13.40 15.93
C ARG A 264 -11.80 14.00 15.84
N GLY A 265 -12.77 13.18 15.44
CA GLY A 265 -14.16 13.58 15.18
C GLY A 265 -14.46 13.86 13.70
N ASN A 266 -13.44 13.94 12.83
CA ASN A 266 -13.61 14.01 11.39
C ASN A 266 -13.66 12.60 10.79
N GLU A 267 -14.86 12.13 10.43
CA GLU A 267 -15.05 10.80 9.83
C GLU A 267 -14.25 10.60 8.53
N ALA A 268 -14.01 11.67 7.75
CA ALA A 268 -13.22 11.55 6.53
C ALA A 268 -11.76 11.18 6.82
N ALA A 269 -11.20 11.66 7.93
CA ALA A 269 -9.82 11.43 8.34
C ALA A 269 -9.58 10.02 8.91
N GLU A 270 -10.63 9.25 9.21
CA GLU A 270 -10.54 7.85 9.64
C GLU A 270 -10.10 6.88 8.53
N TYR A 271 -9.86 7.38 7.31
CA TYR A 271 -9.60 6.56 6.14
C TYR A 271 -8.41 7.09 5.31
N VAL A 272 -7.74 6.16 4.64
CA VAL A 272 -6.70 6.41 3.65
C VAL A 272 -7.15 5.91 2.28
N LEU A 273 -6.71 6.58 1.21
CA LEU A 273 -6.89 6.05 -0.14
C LEU A 273 -6.00 4.82 -0.29
N ALA A 274 -6.59 3.68 -0.65
CA ALA A 274 -5.86 2.42 -0.83
C ALA A 274 -6.16 1.82 -2.19
N TYR A 275 -5.11 1.32 -2.84
CA TYR A 275 -5.19 0.36 -3.93
C TYR A 275 -4.99 -1.04 -3.34
N LEU A 276 -6.00 -1.90 -3.44
CA LEU A 276 -6.00 -3.25 -2.88
C LEU A 276 -5.96 -4.30 -4.00
N ALA A 277 -4.90 -5.12 -4.03
CA ALA A 277 -4.79 -6.23 -4.97
C ALA A 277 -4.80 -7.57 -4.24
N ASN A 278 -5.34 -8.60 -4.90
CA ASN A 278 -5.31 -9.96 -4.41
C ASN A 278 -3.93 -10.58 -4.72
N MET A 279 -3.15 -10.92 -3.69
CA MET A 279 -1.81 -11.50 -3.86
C MET A 279 -1.82 -12.94 -4.38
N GLU A 280 -2.99 -13.58 -4.45
CA GLU A 280 -3.16 -14.89 -5.09
C GLU A 280 -3.27 -14.79 -6.63
N GLU A 281 -3.30 -13.58 -7.20
CA GLU A 281 -3.35 -13.36 -8.66
C GLU A 281 -1.95 -13.17 -9.27
N GLU A 282 -1.73 -13.71 -10.48
CA GLU A 282 -0.46 -13.67 -11.21
C GLU A 282 0.06 -12.25 -11.51
N GLY A 283 -0.82 -11.24 -11.41
CA GLY A 283 -0.49 -9.83 -11.58
C GLY A 283 0.31 -9.22 -10.42
N VAL A 284 0.37 -9.89 -9.27
CA VAL A 284 1.19 -9.46 -8.14
C VAL A 284 2.55 -10.14 -8.22
N VAL A 285 3.54 -9.38 -8.69
CA VAL A 285 4.91 -9.85 -8.86
C VAL A 285 5.84 -9.09 -7.92
N ILE A 286 6.61 -9.83 -7.12
CA ILE A 286 7.61 -9.29 -6.18
C ILE A 286 8.98 -9.70 -6.70
N LEU A 287 9.81 -8.72 -7.06
CA LEU A 287 11.17 -8.94 -7.56
C LEU A 287 12.21 -8.61 -6.48
N PRO A 288 13.40 -9.26 -6.50
CA PRO A 288 14.46 -8.95 -5.56
C PRO A 288 14.99 -7.54 -5.75
N THR A 289 15.31 -6.87 -4.64
CA THR A 289 16.09 -5.62 -4.66
C THR A 289 17.56 -5.93 -4.53
N HIS A 290 18.34 -5.64 -5.57
CA HIS A 290 19.80 -5.78 -5.54
C HIS A 290 20.46 -4.48 -5.07
N ARG A 291 21.34 -4.57 -4.06
CA ARG A 291 22.12 -3.42 -3.58
C ARG A 291 23.51 -3.46 -4.20
N LEU A 292 23.90 -2.38 -4.88
CA LEU A 292 25.24 -2.21 -5.44
C LEU A 292 26.06 -1.30 -4.54
N VAL A 293 27.17 -1.82 -4.02
CA VAL A 293 28.16 -1.03 -3.26
C VAL A 293 29.28 -0.63 -4.22
N ARG A 294 29.53 0.67 -4.35
CA ARG A 294 30.65 1.21 -5.15
C ARG A 294 31.68 1.80 -4.20
N GLY A 295 32.93 1.37 -4.31
CA GLY A 295 34.04 1.84 -3.46
C GLY A 295 34.78 0.71 -2.77
N PRO A 296 35.78 1.03 -1.94
CA PRO A 296 36.50 0.02 -1.17
C PRO A 296 35.52 -0.69 -0.22
N LEU A 297 35.49 -2.02 -0.31
CA LEU A 297 34.75 -2.83 0.64
C LEU A 297 35.49 -2.82 1.98
N PRO A 298 34.78 -2.90 3.12
CA PRO A 298 35.42 -3.09 4.42
C PRO A 298 36.38 -4.28 4.38
N ALA A 299 37.54 -4.14 5.01
CA ALA A 299 38.48 -5.24 5.15
C ALA A 299 37.76 -6.45 5.78
N ARG A 300 38.02 -7.65 5.24
CA ARG A 300 37.43 -8.91 5.70
C ARG A 300 35.90 -9.00 5.54
N LEU A 301 35.27 -8.16 4.72
CA LEU A 301 33.83 -8.27 4.43
C LEU A 301 33.46 -9.68 3.94
N ASP A 302 34.22 -10.22 2.99
CA ASP A 302 33.96 -11.55 2.43
C ASP A 302 34.05 -12.66 3.47
N GLU A 303 35.02 -12.60 4.40
CA GLU A 303 35.14 -13.55 5.51
C GLU A 303 33.90 -13.48 6.39
N ARG A 304 33.49 -12.28 6.81
CA ARG A 304 32.32 -12.05 7.66
C ARG A 304 31.02 -12.46 7.00
N LEU A 305 30.89 -12.26 5.69
CA LEU A 305 29.72 -12.70 4.94
C LEU A 305 29.67 -14.23 4.90
N ARG A 306 30.79 -14.91 4.67
CA ARG A 306 30.87 -16.38 4.63
C ARG A 306 30.57 -17.06 5.97
N GLU A 307 30.61 -16.33 7.09
CA GLU A 307 30.17 -16.86 8.40
C GLU A 307 28.67 -17.17 8.43
N THR A 308 27.86 -16.51 7.59
CA THR A 308 26.38 -16.64 7.62
C THR A 308 25.77 -16.91 6.24
N PHE A 309 26.44 -16.54 5.16
CA PHE A 309 25.93 -16.59 3.79
C PHE A 309 26.82 -17.45 2.90
N GLU A 310 26.21 -18.08 1.90
CA GLU A 310 26.95 -18.60 0.75
C GLU A 310 27.40 -17.42 -0.12
N VAL A 311 28.72 -17.27 -0.27
CA VAL A 311 29.32 -16.17 -1.03
C VAL A 311 30.02 -16.74 -2.25
N GLU A 312 29.40 -16.53 -3.40
CA GLU A 312 29.94 -16.96 -4.69
C GLU A 312 30.47 -15.76 -5.48
N PRO A 313 31.68 -15.86 -6.06
CA PRO A 313 32.13 -14.87 -7.03
C PRO A 313 31.27 -14.98 -8.29
N LEU A 314 30.57 -13.90 -8.64
CA LEU A 314 29.95 -13.80 -9.94
C LEU A 314 31.07 -13.73 -11.01
N PRO A 315 31.06 -14.61 -12.03
CA PRO A 315 32.00 -14.51 -13.14
C PRO A 315 31.93 -13.09 -13.70
N ALA A 316 33.09 -12.53 -14.08
CA ALA A 316 33.10 -11.24 -14.76
C ALA A 316 32.23 -11.34 -16.02
N ALA A 317 31.00 -10.85 -15.95
CA ALA A 317 30.14 -10.80 -17.11
C ALA A 317 30.88 -9.98 -18.17
N ARG A 318 31.04 -10.52 -19.38
CA ARG A 318 31.45 -9.71 -20.53
C ARG A 318 30.50 -8.52 -20.54
N ARG A 319 31.03 -7.31 -20.31
CA ARG A 319 30.26 -6.08 -20.52
C ARG A 319 29.58 -6.26 -21.87
N ARG A 320 28.24 -6.21 -21.91
CA ARG A 320 27.56 -6.02 -23.20
C ARG A 320 28.16 -4.72 -23.73
N ALA A 321 28.93 -4.83 -24.82
CA ALA A 321 29.37 -3.67 -25.57
C ALA A 321 28.08 -2.97 -26.03
N GLY A 322 27.78 -1.86 -25.38
CA GLY A 322 26.85 -0.86 -25.89
C GLY A 322 27.65 0.16 -26.67
#